data_AF-A0A8J7LGT2-F1
#
_entry.id   AF-A0A8J7LGT2-F1
#
_cell.length_a   1.000
_cell.length_b   1.000
_cell.length_c   1.000
_cell.angle_alpha   90.00
_cell.angle_beta   90.00
_cell.angle_gamma   90.00
#
_symmetry.space_group_name_H-M   'P 1'
#
loop_
_entity.id
_entity.type
_entity.pdbx_description
1 polymer ?
#
loop_
_entity_poly.entity_id
_entity_poly.type
_entity_poly.pdbx_seq_one_letter_code
_entity_poly.pdbx_strand_id
1 'polypeptide(L)'
;MNLNNFPELSTLTDDCLLLVWDAVTQTTRKVKLSTLKSYLGANASSNNNTFTFQSFGDNKGIFYYLGLNGGTTWSNPVDINKLVISAIGVNNPAIPLTTIVDREQGNFHTTYNNNSWVQFDLIDKKVKLNYWTYRARYDSSYYIPPRLIISGSDDGASFTQLDDKSFSANVNQWVGNAIADQSVAYRYIRFTCPGEIYFTIGEIELYGVLQ
;
A
#
# COMPACT_ATOMS: atom_id res chain seq x y z
N MET A 1 -17.72 2.50 -16.19
CA MET A 1 -17.81 3.81 -16.84
C MET A 1 -17.56 4.87 -15.77
N ASN A 2 -16.57 5.74 -15.92
CA ASN A 2 -16.22 6.77 -14.93
C ASN A 2 -16.83 8.11 -15.34
N LEU A 3 -17.42 8.86 -14.40
CA LEU A 3 -17.96 10.22 -14.63
C LEU A 3 -16.89 11.18 -15.18
N ASN A 4 -15.63 10.98 -14.83
CA ASN A 4 -14.52 11.81 -15.30
C ASN A 4 -14.27 11.70 -16.82
N ASN A 5 -14.86 10.71 -17.48
CA ASN A 5 -14.80 10.58 -18.94
C ASN A 5 -15.82 11.47 -19.66
N PHE A 6 -16.67 12.18 -18.92
CA PHE A 6 -17.75 13.04 -19.44
C PHE A 6 -17.70 14.41 -18.74
N PRO A 7 -16.64 15.21 -18.99
CA PRO A 7 -16.46 16.51 -18.34
C PRO A 7 -17.62 17.48 -18.55
N GLU A 8 -18.38 17.34 -19.64
CA GLU A 8 -19.59 18.11 -19.92
C GLU A 8 -20.68 17.96 -18.84
N LEU A 9 -20.73 16.80 -18.16
CA LEU A 9 -21.71 16.55 -17.09
C LEU A 9 -21.43 17.38 -15.82
N SER A 10 -20.22 17.94 -15.68
CA SER A 10 -19.85 18.78 -14.53
C SER A 10 -20.57 20.12 -14.51
N THR A 11 -21.09 20.57 -15.66
CA THR A 11 -21.81 21.83 -15.82
C THR A 11 -23.32 21.71 -15.57
N LEU A 12 -23.82 20.49 -15.39
CA LEU A 12 -25.24 20.18 -15.24
C LEU A 12 -25.64 20.09 -13.76
N THR A 13 -26.86 20.51 -13.45
CA THR A 13 -27.45 20.38 -12.10
C THR A 13 -27.95 18.95 -11.84
N ASP A 14 -28.04 18.54 -10.57
CA ASP A 14 -28.45 17.19 -10.17
C ASP A 14 -29.88 16.79 -10.57
N ASP A 15 -30.74 17.77 -10.86
CA ASP A 15 -32.10 17.57 -11.34
C ASP A 15 -32.21 17.46 -12.88
N CYS A 16 -31.12 17.69 -13.61
CA CYS A 16 -31.10 17.50 -15.05
C CYS A 16 -31.43 16.06 -15.42
N LEU A 17 -32.24 15.88 -16.48
CA LEU A 17 -32.57 14.57 -17.03
C LEU A 17 -31.60 14.24 -18.16
N LEU A 18 -30.96 13.09 -18.06
CA LEU A 18 -30.16 12.50 -19.12
C LEU A 18 -31.00 11.49 -19.91
N LEU A 19 -30.79 11.45 -21.22
CA LEU A 19 -31.31 10.41 -22.09
C LEU A 19 -30.23 9.36 -22.27
N VAL A 20 -30.50 8.14 -21.80
CA VAL A 20 -29.62 6.99 -21.96
C VAL A 20 -30.21 6.09 -23.04
N TRP A 21 -29.44 5.85 -24.09
CA TRP A 21 -29.78 4.90 -25.14
C TRP A 21 -29.29 3.51 -24.76
N ASP A 22 -30.20 2.54 -24.69
CA ASP A 22 -29.89 1.13 -24.55
C ASP A 22 -29.80 0.49 -25.94
N ALA A 23 -28.58 0.19 -26.36
CA ALA A 23 -28.32 -0.40 -27.68
C ALA A 23 -28.84 -1.85 -27.81
N VAL A 24 -29.05 -2.57 -26.71
CA VAL A 24 -29.52 -3.97 -26.73
C VAL A 24 -31.03 -3.99 -26.92
N THR A 25 -31.76 -3.18 -26.15
CA THR A 25 -33.21 -3.13 -26.22
C THR A 25 -33.74 -2.12 -27.25
N GLN A 26 -32.85 -1.29 -27.82
CA GLN A 26 -33.19 -0.17 -28.70
C GLN A 26 -34.20 0.79 -28.07
N THR A 27 -34.04 1.05 -26.77
CA THR A 27 -34.92 1.96 -26.01
C THR A 27 -34.16 3.15 -25.46
N THR A 28 -34.86 4.27 -25.33
CA THR A 28 -34.34 5.44 -24.61
C THR A 28 -34.96 5.49 -23.22
N ARG A 29 -34.14 5.69 -22.19
CA ARG A 29 -34.60 5.90 -20.81
C ARG A 29 -34.20 7.28 -20.32
N LYS A 30 -35.07 7.90 -19.53
CA LYS A 30 -34.79 9.14 -18.82
C LYS A 30 -34.22 8.79 -17.43
N VAL A 31 -33.05 9.31 -17.10
CA VAL A 31 -32.41 9.10 -15.80
C VAL A 31 -32.01 10.47 -15.25
N LYS A 32 -32.37 10.77 -14.00
CA LYS A 32 -31.88 11.99 -13.35
C LYS A 32 -30.36 11.92 -13.19
N LEU A 33 -29.66 13.04 -13.36
CA LEU A 33 -28.21 13.10 -13.15
C LEU A 33 -27.85 12.67 -11.73
N SER A 34 -28.61 13.09 -10.72
CA SER A 34 -28.47 12.59 -9.33
C SER A 34 -28.58 11.08 -9.23
N THR A 35 -29.54 10.45 -9.91
CA THR A 35 -29.68 8.98 -9.95
C THR A 35 -28.50 8.32 -10.66
N LEU A 36 -28.02 8.89 -11.77
CA LEU A 36 -26.83 8.37 -12.46
C LEU A 36 -25.59 8.52 -11.59
N LYS A 37 -25.37 9.69 -10.97
CA LYS A 37 -24.31 9.94 -9.99
C LYS A 37 -24.43 9.02 -8.79
N SER A 38 -25.64 8.68 -8.33
CA SER A 38 -25.84 7.71 -7.26
C SER A 38 -25.61 6.27 -7.74
N TYR A 39 -25.84 5.91 -9.00
CA TYR A 39 -25.48 4.58 -9.52
C TYR A 39 -24.00 4.44 -9.84
N LEU A 40 -23.39 5.49 -10.38
CA LEU A 40 -21.95 5.58 -10.64
C LEU A 40 -21.17 5.85 -9.34
N GLY A 41 -21.83 6.41 -8.33
CA GLY A 41 -21.32 6.75 -7.00
C GLY A 41 -21.64 5.70 -5.92
N ALA A 42 -22.73 4.94 -6.06
CA ALA A 42 -22.96 3.71 -5.29
C ALA A 42 -22.17 2.53 -5.87
N ASN A 43 -21.76 2.60 -7.15
CA ASN A 43 -20.67 1.78 -7.69
C ASN A 43 -19.30 2.50 -7.67
N ALA A 44 -19.24 3.77 -7.25
CA ALA A 44 -18.08 4.27 -6.52
C ALA A 44 -18.28 3.89 -5.05
N SER A 45 -18.50 2.59 -4.83
CA SER A 45 -17.91 1.97 -3.66
C SER A 45 -16.49 2.53 -3.63
N SER A 46 -16.19 3.37 -2.64
CA SER A 46 -14.84 3.44 -2.13
C SER A 46 -14.54 1.98 -1.86
N ASN A 47 -13.90 1.30 -2.82
CA ASN A 47 -13.62 -0.12 -2.79
C ASN A 47 -12.54 -0.27 -1.73
N ASN A 48 -12.96 -0.06 -0.50
CA ASN A 48 -12.21 -0.08 0.72
C ASN A 48 -11.87 -1.54 0.92
N ASN A 49 -10.86 -1.99 0.19
CA ASN A 49 -10.39 -3.35 0.27
C ASN A 49 -9.78 -3.49 1.66
N THR A 50 -10.43 -4.31 2.48
CA THR A 50 -9.96 -4.60 3.84
C THR A 50 -9.06 -5.81 3.78
N PHE A 51 -7.82 -5.63 4.21
CA PHE A 51 -6.79 -6.65 4.28
C PHE A 51 -6.58 -6.99 5.75
N THR A 52 -6.82 -8.24 6.09
CA THR A 52 -6.74 -8.73 7.48
C THR A 52 -5.61 -9.72 7.57
N PHE A 53 -4.67 -9.45 8.48
CA PHE A 53 -3.60 -10.37 8.82
C PHE A 53 -4.17 -11.72 9.28
N GLN A 54 -3.70 -12.81 8.68
CA GLN A 54 -4.01 -14.19 9.08
C GLN A 54 -2.78 -14.90 9.63
N SER A 55 -1.64 -14.74 8.95
CA SER A 55 -0.37 -15.31 9.35
C SER A 55 0.78 -14.56 8.70
N PHE A 56 1.97 -14.71 9.27
CA PHE A 56 3.17 -14.13 8.69
C PHE A 56 3.42 -14.64 7.26
N GLY A 57 3.75 -13.73 6.34
CA GLY A 57 3.97 -14.06 4.94
C GLY A 57 2.72 -14.58 4.21
N ASP A 58 1.50 -14.28 4.69
CA ASP A 58 0.28 -14.69 3.98
C ASP A 58 0.07 -13.96 2.64
N ASN A 59 -0.93 -14.42 1.89
CA ASN A 59 -1.38 -13.84 0.61
C ASN A 59 -2.59 -12.93 0.82
N LYS A 60 -2.71 -12.26 1.98
CA LYS A 60 -3.86 -11.42 2.35
C LYS A 60 -3.49 -9.96 2.60
N GLY A 61 -2.22 -9.60 2.41
CA GLY A 61 -1.75 -8.24 2.55
C GLY A 61 -1.93 -7.37 1.30
N ILE A 62 -1.66 -6.09 1.47
CA ILE A 62 -1.83 -5.03 0.47
C ILE A 62 -0.86 -5.21 -0.68
N PHE A 63 0.42 -5.51 -0.43
CA PHE A 63 1.40 -5.66 -1.49
C PHE A 63 1.13 -6.89 -2.33
N TYR A 64 0.70 -8.00 -1.71
CA TYR A 64 0.19 -9.16 -2.45
C TYR A 64 -0.99 -8.78 -3.36
N TYR A 65 -1.99 -8.05 -2.84
CA TYR A 65 -3.13 -7.60 -3.62
C TYR A 65 -2.75 -6.68 -4.79
N LEU A 66 -1.84 -5.72 -4.54
CA LEU A 66 -1.34 -4.83 -5.58
C LEU A 66 -0.64 -5.62 -6.69
N GLY A 67 0.11 -6.67 -6.32
CA GLY A 67 0.77 -7.56 -7.27
C GLY A 67 -0.15 -8.41 -8.13
N LEU A 68 -1.38 -8.70 -7.67
CA LEU A 68 -2.41 -9.35 -8.49
C LEU A 68 -3.02 -8.41 -9.53
N ASN A 69 -3.06 -7.10 -9.26
CA ASN A 69 -3.65 -6.08 -10.14
C ASN A 69 -5.08 -6.44 -10.65
N GLY A 70 -5.90 -7.03 -9.77
CA GLY A 70 -7.25 -7.48 -10.10
C GLY A 70 -7.34 -8.80 -10.89
N GLY A 71 -6.21 -9.44 -11.18
CA GLY A 71 -6.12 -10.76 -11.79
C GLY A 71 -5.87 -11.90 -10.78
N THR A 72 -5.47 -13.06 -11.29
CA THR A 72 -5.16 -14.26 -10.51
C THR A 72 -3.66 -14.61 -10.50
N THR A 73 -2.88 -13.99 -11.38
CA THR A 73 -1.43 -14.19 -11.46
C THR A 73 -0.75 -13.04 -10.75
N TRP A 74 0.14 -13.37 -9.82
CA TRP A 74 0.89 -12.37 -9.07
C TRP A 74 2.13 -11.92 -9.84
N SER A 75 2.44 -10.63 -9.75
CA SER A 75 3.70 -10.01 -10.18
C SER A 75 4.16 -9.03 -9.11
N ASN A 76 5.47 -8.77 -9.00
CA ASN A 76 5.96 -7.83 -8.02
C ASN A 76 5.29 -6.45 -8.22
N PRO A 77 4.64 -5.87 -7.20
CA PRO A 77 3.88 -4.63 -7.36
C PRO A 77 4.73 -3.44 -7.83
N VAL A 78 6.04 -3.47 -7.62
CA VAL A 78 6.95 -2.44 -8.16
C VAL A 78 7.11 -2.58 -9.67
N ASP A 79 7.31 -3.80 -10.18
CA ASP A 79 7.54 -4.06 -11.61
C ASP A 79 6.33 -3.72 -12.48
N ILE A 80 5.12 -3.73 -11.89
CA ILE A 80 3.87 -3.35 -12.55
C ILE A 80 3.36 -1.95 -12.18
N ASN A 81 4.23 -1.09 -11.61
CA ASN A 81 3.94 0.30 -11.25
C ASN A 81 2.72 0.47 -10.34
N LYS A 82 2.54 -0.43 -9.36
CA LYS A 82 1.50 -0.34 -8.32
C LYS A 82 2.04 0.08 -6.97
N LEU A 83 3.36 0.11 -6.82
CA LEU A 83 4.07 0.50 -5.63
C LEU A 83 5.39 1.15 -6.04
N VAL A 84 5.80 2.22 -5.38
CA VAL A 84 7.15 2.76 -5.50
C VAL A 84 7.86 2.63 -4.16
N ILE A 85 9.11 2.18 -4.19
CA ILE A 85 9.93 2.01 -2.98
C ILE A 85 11.12 2.95 -3.07
N SER A 86 11.38 3.64 -1.96
CA SER A 86 12.59 4.44 -1.77
C SER A 86 13.21 4.13 -0.41
N ALA A 87 14.50 4.38 -0.25
CA ALA A 87 15.22 4.14 0.99
C ALA A 87 16.35 5.14 1.14
N ILE A 88 16.80 5.36 2.37
CA ILE A 88 18.01 6.14 2.61
C ILE A 88 19.26 5.30 2.32
N GLY A 89 20.12 5.85 1.47
CA GLY A 89 21.44 5.33 1.16
C GLY A 89 21.44 3.86 0.75
N VAL A 90 21.05 3.54 -0.48
CA VAL A 90 21.12 2.17 -1.02
C VAL A 90 22.54 1.90 -1.53
N ASN A 91 23.27 0.95 -0.92
CA ASN A 91 24.68 0.70 -1.28
C ASN A 91 24.88 -0.41 -2.32
N ASN A 92 23.93 -1.33 -2.45
CA ASN A 92 24.16 -2.56 -3.17
C ASN A 92 23.26 -2.65 -4.41
N PRO A 93 23.75 -2.33 -5.62
CA PRO A 93 22.97 -2.46 -6.83
C PRO A 93 22.62 -3.92 -7.17
N ALA A 94 23.30 -4.91 -6.57
CA ALA A 94 23.01 -6.32 -6.79
C ALA A 94 21.77 -6.82 -6.02
N ILE A 95 21.30 -6.07 -5.00
CA ILE A 95 20.09 -6.40 -4.24
C ILE A 95 19.12 -5.21 -4.38
N PRO A 96 18.24 -5.23 -5.39
CA PRO A 96 17.33 -4.11 -5.65
C PRO A 96 16.29 -3.96 -4.54
N LEU A 97 15.76 -2.75 -4.35
CA LEU A 97 14.69 -2.49 -3.39
C LEU A 97 13.43 -3.33 -3.64
N THR A 98 13.22 -3.79 -4.87
CA THR A 98 12.08 -4.62 -5.24
C THR A 98 12.06 -5.95 -4.49
N THR A 99 13.20 -6.44 -4.00
CA THR A 99 13.26 -7.72 -3.26
C THR A 99 12.59 -7.68 -1.89
N ILE A 100 12.26 -6.51 -1.35
CA ILE A 100 11.59 -6.43 -0.03
C ILE A 100 10.08 -6.69 -0.12
N VAL A 101 9.54 -6.85 -1.32
CA VAL A 101 8.11 -7.12 -1.60
C VAL A 101 7.92 -8.18 -2.70
N ASP A 102 8.96 -8.96 -3.00
CA ASP A 102 8.95 -9.93 -4.09
C ASP A 102 8.38 -11.30 -3.69
N ARG A 103 8.00 -11.47 -2.41
CA ARG A 103 7.48 -12.71 -1.81
C ARG A 103 8.54 -13.82 -1.66
N GLU A 104 9.81 -13.47 -1.82
CA GLU A 104 10.95 -14.37 -1.66
C GLU A 104 11.81 -13.95 -0.46
N GLN A 105 12.63 -14.88 0.02
CA GLN A 105 13.53 -14.57 1.13
C GLN A 105 14.62 -13.57 0.70
N GLY A 106 14.45 -12.30 1.09
CA GLY A 106 15.38 -11.21 0.75
C GLY A 106 16.51 -11.00 1.76
N ASN A 107 17.53 -10.26 1.33
CA ASN A 107 18.64 -9.80 2.17
C ASN A 107 19.02 -8.35 1.91
N PHE A 108 18.05 -7.52 1.52
CA PHE A 108 18.24 -6.10 1.31
C PHE A 108 18.83 -5.44 2.56
N HIS A 109 19.69 -4.45 2.35
CA HIS A 109 20.13 -3.55 3.42
C HIS A 109 20.45 -2.15 2.90
N THR A 110 20.22 -1.14 3.74
CA THR A 110 20.72 0.23 3.49
C THR A 110 22.25 0.30 3.63
N THR A 111 22.83 1.47 3.43
CA THR A 111 24.13 1.87 3.98
C THR A 111 24.01 2.10 5.48
N TYR A 112 25.14 2.13 6.17
CA TYR A 112 25.21 2.50 7.58
C TYR A 112 24.87 3.98 7.74
N ASN A 113 23.68 4.28 8.27
CA ASN A 113 23.24 5.63 8.55
C ASN A 113 22.52 5.71 9.87
N ASN A 114 22.47 6.93 10.42
CA ASN A 114 21.57 7.24 11.51
C ASN A 114 20.12 7.30 11.01
N ASN A 115 19.22 6.59 11.70
CA ASN A 115 17.79 6.50 11.39
C ASN A 115 17.52 6.00 9.96
N SER A 116 18.15 4.89 9.60
CA SER A 116 17.96 4.22 8.31
C SER A 116 16.47 3.90 8.08
N TRP A 117 15.95 4.20 6.90
CA TRP A 117 14.53 4.01 6.56
C TRP A 117 14.30 3.45 5.16
N VAL A 118 13.15 2.78 5.01
CA VAL A 118 12.52 2.45 3.73
C VAL A 118 11.11 3.01 3.71
N GLN A 119 10.67 3.46 2.54
CA GLN A 119 9.40 4.12 2.32
C GLN A 119 8.69 3.53 1.11
N PHE A 120 7.40 3.32 1.29
CA PHE A 120 6.46 2.80 0.32
C PHE A 120 5.51 3.92 -0.09
N ASP A 121 5.44 4.22 -1.38
CA ASP A 121 4.47 5.12 -1.99
C ASP A 121 3.39 4.27 -2.70
N LEU A 122 2.15 4.37 -2.19
CA LEU A 122 0.97 3.69 -2.74
C LEU A 122 0.37 4.37 -3.99
N ILE A 123 1.08 5.37 -4.53
CA ILE A 123 0.82 6.10 -5.76
C ILE A 123 -0.50 6.89 -5.71
N ASP A 124 -1.60 6.25 -6.07
CA ASP A 124 -2.93 6.85 -6.16
C ASP A 124 -3.85 6.39 -5.03
N LYS A 125 -3.32 5.59 -4.08
CA LYS A 125 -4.08 5.01 -2.97
C LYS A 125 -3.58 5.51 -1.62
N LYS A 126 -4.41 5.34 -0.61
CA LYS A 126 -4.06 5.53 0.81
C LYS A 126 -4.45 4.33 1.64
N VAL A 127 -3.76 4.11 2.75
CA VAL A 127 -4.07 3.02 3.67
C VAL A 127 -4.33 3.53 5.07
N LYS A 128 -5.44 3.09 5.67
CA LYS A 128 -5.62 3.07 7.13
C LYS A 128 -4.95 1.82 7.67
N LEU A 129 -3.67 1.94 8.02
CA LEU A 129 -2.82 0.82 8.38
C LEU A 129 -3.25 0.25 9.74
N ASN A 130 -3.51 -1.05 9.81
CA ASN A 130 -3.93 -1.71 11.05
C ASN A 130 -2.96 -2.81 11.53
N TYR A 131 -2.09 -3.28 10.65
CA TYR A 131 -1.09 -4.28 10.96
C TYR A 131 0.05 -4.18 9.94
N TRP A 132 1.25 -4.50 10.39
CA TRP A 132 2.42 -4.64 9.52
C TRP A 132 3.17 -5.92 9.88
N THR A 133 3.84 -6.50 8.89
CA THR A 133 4.80 -7.58 9.10
C THR A 133 6.15 -7.21 8.50
N TYR A 134 7.19 -7.76 9.11
CA TYR A 134 8.58 -7.62 8.71
C TYR A 134 9.22 -9.00 8.80
N ARG A 135 9.95 -9.39 7.76
CA ARG A 135 10.81 -10.56 7.75
C ARG A 135 12.25 -10.10 7.91
N ALA A 136 12.96 -10.65 8.87
CA ALA A 136 14.39 -10.49 8.94
C ALA A 136 15.06 -11.08 7.70
N ARG A 137 16.19 -10.51 7.27
CA ARG A 137 16.98 -11.04 6.16
C ARG A 137 17.33 -12.52 6.36
N TYR A 138 17.49 -13.25 5.26
CA TYR A 138 17.61 -14.71 5.31
C TYR A 138 19.03 -15.24 5.59
N ASP A 139 20.07 -14.43 5.40
CA ASP A 139 21.46 -14.88 5.30
C ASP A 139 22.31 -14.63 6.55
N SER A 140 21.87 -13.73 7.45
CA SER A 140 22.66 -13.39 8.64
C SER A 140 21.87 -12.70 9.74
N SER A 141 22.28 -12.93 11.00
CA SER A 141 21.69 -12.32 12.20
C SER A 141 22.22 -10.92 12.50
N TYR A 142 23.29 -10.47 11.85
CA TYR A 142 23.84 -9.14 12.09
C TYR A 142 22.86 -8.07 11.61
N TYR A 143 22.73 -7.00 12.40
CA TYR A 143 21.95 -5.79 12.07
C TYR A 143 20.46 -6.02 11.80
N ILE A 144 19.90 -7.15 12.25
CA ILE A 144 18.45 -7.28 12.37
C ILE A 144 17.97 -6.17 13.32
N PRO A 145 17.05 -5.29 12.89
CA PRO A 145 16.54 -4.21 13.73
C PRO A 145 15.95 -4.75 15.03
N PRO A 146 16.37 -4.24 16.20
CA PRO A 146 15.72 -4.57 17.48
C PRO A 146 14.45 -3.75 17.70
N ARG A 147 14.21 -2.73 16.86
CA ARG A 147 13.11 -1.77 16.98
C ARG A 147 12.79 -1.19 15.62
N LEU A 148 11.50 -0.97 15.34
CA LEU A 148 11.01 -0.27 14.16
C LEU A 148 10.03 0.83 14.56
N ILE A 149 10.16 1.97 13.92
CA ILE A 149 9.18 3.06 13.98
C ILE A 149 8.43 3.08 12.65
N ILE A 150 7.11 2.97 12.72
CA ILE A 150 6.22 3.01 11.55
C ILE A 150 5.57 4.38 11.51
N SER A 151 5.57 5.01 10.34
CA SER A 151 4.99 6.33 10.17
C SER A 151 4.23 6.45 8.85
N GLY A 152 3.19 7.29 8.84
CA GLY A 152 2.38 7.63 7.69
C GLY A 152 2.59 9.07 7.24
N SER A 153 2.49 9.32 5.94
CA SER A 153 2.56 10.67 5.35
C SER A 153 1.69 10.78 4.10
N ASP A 154 1.23 11.99 3.80
CA ASP A 154 0.51 12.32 2.56
C ASP A 154 1.38 13.03 1.51
N ASP A 155 2.51 13.62 1.94
CA ASP A 155 3.42 14.40 1.09
C ASP A 155 4.79 13.71 0.89
N GLY A 156 5.05 12.62 1.60
CA GLY A 156 6.32 11.89 1.57
C GLY A 156 7.46 12.59 2.31
N ALA A 157 7.18 13.70 3.02
CA ALA A 157 8.16 14.53 3.72
C ALA A 157 7.83 14.70 5.21
N SER A 158 6.56 14.95 5.53
CA SER A 158 6.05 15.16 6.89
C SER A 158 5.40 13.88 7.38
N PHE A 159 5.97 13.26 8.42
CA PHE A 159 5.53 11.95 8.90
C PHE A 159 4.86 12.01 10.28
N THR A 160 3.73 11.32 10.38
CA THR A 160 3.04 11.04 11.65
C THR A 160 3.38 9.63 12.09
N GLN A 161 3.89 9.47 13.32
CA GLN A 161 4.19 8.16 13.88
C GLN A 161 2.89 7.37 14.13
N LEU A 162 2.86 6.13 13.67
CA LEU A 162 1.73 5.20 13.82
C LEU A 162 2.05 4.08 14.82
N ASP A 163 3.29 3.63 14.85
CA ASP A 163 3.76 2.59 15.76
C ASP A 163 5.24 2.79 16.10
N ASP A 164 5.64 2.26 17.24
CA ASP A 164 7.00 2.28 17.75
C ASP A 164 7.24 1.01 18.56
N LYS A 165 7.83 0.02 17.90
CA LYS A 165 7.83 -1.35 18.39
C LYS A 165 9.23 -1.92 18.49
N SER A 166 9.60 -2.32 19.70
CA SER A 166 10.77 -3.18 19.94
C SER A 166 10.39 -4.66 19.82
N PHE A 167 11.30 -5.47 19.28
CA PHE A 167 11.14 -6.90 19.11
C PHE A 167 12.51 -7.60 18.99
N SER A 168 12.48 -8.93 19.01
CA SER A 168 13.63 -9.76 18.64
C SER A 168 13.21 -10.69 17.53
N ALA A 169 14.04 -10.80 16.50
CA ALA A 169 13.83 -11.72 15.38
C ALA A 169 15.12 -12.50 15.11
N ASN A 170 14.98 -13.79 14.82
CA ASN A 170 16.06 -14.59 14.27
C ASN A 170 16.18 -14.34 12.76
N VAL A 171 17.25 -14.87 12.17
CA VAL A 171 17.44 -14.90 10.72
C VAL A 171 16.21 -15.50 10.04
N ASN A 172 15.77 -14.88 8.96
CA ASN A 172 14.61 -15.30 8.16
C ASN A 172 13.26 -15.33 8.90
N GLN A 173 13.20 -14.85 10.15
CA GLN A 173 11.99 -14.88 10.97
C GLN A 173 11.09 -13.68 10.66
N TRP A 174 9.79 -13.95 10.58
CA TRP A 174 8.77 -12.93 10.54
C TRP A 174 8.38 -12.45 11.95
N VAL A 175 8.15 -11.15 12.05
CA VAL A 175 7.50 -10.47 13.18
C VAL A 175 6.47 -9.49 12.64
N GLY A 176 5.62 -8.98 13.52
CA GLY A 176 4.62 -7.99 13.15
C GLY A 176 3.90 -7.47 14.39
N ASN A 177 3.14 -6.40 14.19
CA ASN A 177 2.39 -5.77 15.27
C ASN A 177 1.12 -5.10 14.72
N ALA A 178 0.08 -5.08 15.54
CA ALA A 178 -1.11 -4.31 15.26
C ALA A 178 -0.87 -2.82 15.54
N ILE A 179 -1.47 -1.96 14.72
CA ILE A 179 -1.46 -0.50 14.91
C ILE A 179 -2.75 -0.08 15.61
N ALA A 180 -2.60 0.67 16.71
CA ALA A 180 -3.72 1.09 17.54
C ALA A 180 -4.57 2.20 16.87
N ASP A 181 -3.92 3.20 16.27
CA ASP A 181 -4.62 4.31 15.60
C ASP A 181 -4.79 4.01 14.10
N GLN A 182 -6.05 3.84 13.70
CA GLN A 182 -6.46 3.55 12.32
C GLN A 182 -7.37 4.66 11.76
N SER A 183 -7.33 5.85 12.37
CA SER A 183 -8.24 6.94 12.04
C SER A 183 -7.92 7.63 10.71
N VAL A 184 -6.62 7.75 10.39
CA VAL A 184 -6.12 8.46 9.21
C VAL A 184 -5.55 7.49 8.18
N ALA A 185 -5.85 7.74 6.91
CA ALA A 185 -5.28 7.02 5.78
C ALA A 185 -4.08 7.80 5.22
N TYR A 186 -2.98 7.10 4.91
CA TYR A 186 -1.76 7.71 4.37
C TYR A 186 -1.36 7.09 3.03
N ARG A 187 -0.84 7.91 2.12
CA ARG A 187 -0.26 7.44 0.84
C ARG A 187 1.12 6.81 1.04
N TYR A 188 1.93 7.42 1.89
CA TYR A 188 3.28 6.99 2.17
C TYR A 188 3.35 6.28 3.51
N ILE A 189 3.92 5.08 3.53
CA ILE A 189 4.24 4.35 4.76
C ILE A 189 5.76 4.20 4.85
N ARG A 190 6.34 4.59 5.99
CA ARG A 190 7.78 4.51 6.23
C ARG A 190 8.08 3.62 7.42
N PHE A 191 9.05 2.73 7.25
CA PHE A 191 9.67 1.95 8.30
C PHE A 191 11.02 2.59 8.58
N THR A 192 11.27 2.93 9.84
CA THR A 192 12.55 3.50 10.29
C THR A 192 13.17 2.58 11.33
N CYS A 193 14.42 2.21 11.11
CA CYS A 193 15.28 1.58 12.10
C CYS A 193 16.07 2.69 12.81
N PRO A 194 15.72 3.04 14.07
CA PRO A 194 16.36 4.15 14.77
C PRO A 194 17.82 3.85 15.14
N GLY A 195 18.64 4.90 15.15
CA GLY A 195 20.06 4.81 15.47
C GLY A 195 20.96 4.56 14.27
N GLU A 196 22.26 4.46 14.50
CA GLU A 196 23.28 4.29 13.45
C GLU A 196 23.47 2.81 13.11
N ILE A 197 22.78 2.35 12.06
CA ILE A 197 22.70 0.93 11.72
C ILE A 197 22.39 0.70 10.23
N TYR A 198 22.85 -0.45 9.71
CA TYR A 198 22.34 -1.01 8.46
C TYR A 198 20.90 -1.49 8.68
N PHE A 199 19.91 -0.89 8.02
CA PHE A 199 18.56 -1.44 8.09
C PHE A 199 18.47 -2.62 7.12
N THR A 200 18.59 -3.83 7.67
CA THR A 200 18.43 -5.08 6.92
C THR A 200 16.95 -5.46 6.81
N ILE A 201 16.52 -5.99 5.67
CA ILE A 201 15.13 -6.38 5.41
C ILE A 201 15.12 -7.62 4.53
N GLY A 202 14.34 -8.62 4.93
CA GLY A 202 13.95 -9.72 4.06
C GLY A 202 12.75 -9.32 3.22
N GLU A 203 11.63 -9.07 3.90
CA GLU A 203 10.36 -8.69 3.28
C GLU A 203 9.53 -7.81 4.23
N ILE A 204 8.58 -7.06 3.67
CA ILE A 204 7.55 -6.32 4.41
C ILE A 204 6.19 -6.58 3.77
N GLU A 205 5.13 -6.64 4.58
CA GLU A 205 3.75 -6.67 4.11
C GLU A 205 2.86 -5.79 5.01
N LEU A 206 1.83 -5.17 4.41
CA LEU A 206 0.94 -4.22 5.07
C LEU A 206 -0.51 -4.73 5.06
N TYR A 207 -1.26 -4.37 6.11
CA TYR A 207 -2.66 -4.72 6.26
C TYR A 207 -3.46 -3.52 6.77
N GLY A 208 -4.73 -3.46 6.41
CA GLY A 208 -5.54 -2.29 6.69
C GLY A 208 -6.66 -2.11 5.67
N VAL A 209 -7.20 -0.89 5.64
CA VAL A 209 -8.20 -0.49 4.64
C VAL A 209 -7.51 0.36 3.59
N LEU A 210 -7.41 -0.17 2.36
CA LEU A 210 -6.86 0.54 1.21
C LEU A 210 -7.96 1.30 0.48
N GLN A 211 -7.74 2.58 0.20
CA GLN A 211 -8.71 3.54 -0.34
C GLN A 211 -8.16 4.22 -1.59
#